data_AF-A0A3A9JAY6-F1
#
_entry.id   AF-A0A3A9JAY6-F1
#
_cell.length_a   1.000
_cell.length_b   1.000
_cell.length_c   1.000
_cell.angle_alpha   90.00
_cell.angle_beta   90.00
_cell.angle_gamma   90.00
#
_symmetry.space_group_name_H-M   'P 1'
#
loop_
_entity.id
_entity.type
_entity.pdbx_description
1 polymer ?
#
loop_
_entity_poly.entity_id
_entity_poly.type
_entity_poly.pdbx_seq_one_letter_code
_entity_poly.pdbx_strand_id
1 'polypeptide(L)'
;MIGLGEVGIVLVTEVSRLSRLNSDWHRVIELCALFRTHIADEDGIYDQRNPSDRLLLGVKGSLFAAELHVLQAWIWGALLSKAERGELTVALPVGYRRRPEGAVVHDPDDAVRLAIGSVFERFAALGNARAVLRHFLDHGLAFPRLVGSGPEMGRIVWERPIYRMIHRVITNPAYAGSFVYNRCREVVAVGARPPA
;
A
#
# COMPACT_ATOMS: atom_id res chain seq x y z
N MET A 1 -7.51 -25.43 -7.35
CA MET A 1 -7.80 -25.30 -8.80
C MET A 1 -6.82 -26.13 -9.63
N ILE A 2 -5.52 -25.79 -9.72
CA ILE A 2 -4.54 -26.65 -10.42
C ILE A 2 -4.47 -28.06 -9.79
N GLY A 3 -4.55 -28.13 -8.45
CA GLY A 3 -4.52 -29.39 -7.69
C GLY A 3 -5.67 -30.38 -7.92
N LEU A 4 -6.72 -30.01 -8.66
CA LEU A 4 -7.82 -30.91 -9.04
C LEU A 4 -7.68 -31.44 -10.48
N GLY A 5 -6.66 -31.02 -11.25
CA GLY A 5 -6.48 -31.45 -12.64
C GLY A 5 -7.48 -30.85 -13.64
N GLU A 6 -8.27 -29.85 -13.22
CA GLU A 6 -9.31 -29.22 -14.04
C GLU A 6 -8.77 -28.12 -14.98
N VAL A 7 -7.47 -27.79 -14.88
CA VAL A 7 -6.84 -26.70 -15.63
C VAL A 7 -5.79 -27.25 -16.59
N GLY A 8 -6.04 -27.12 -17.89
CA GLY A 8 -5.11 -27.55 -18.95
C GLY A 8 -4.02 -26.54 -19.30
N ILE A 9 -4.24 -25.24 -19.03
CA ILE A 9 -3.28 -24.17 -19.33
C ILE A 9 -3.42 -23.00 -18.35
N VAL A 10 -2.29 -22.41 -17.96
CA VAL A 10 -2.20 -21.17 -17.18
C VAL A 10 -1.61 -20.09 -18.09
N LEU A 11 -2.40 -19.04 -18.33
CA LEU A 11 -1.98 -17.87 -19.11
C LEU A 11 -1.35 -16.83 -18.18
N VAL A 12 -0.17 -16.35 -18.55
CA VAL A 12 0.64 -15.44 -17.74
C VAL A 12 1.10 -14.29 -18.61
N THR A 13 0.64 -13.08 -18.33
CA THR A 13 1.08 -11.88 -19.07
C THR A 13 2.51 -11.49 -18.70
N GLU A 14 2.89 -11.67 -17.43
CA GLU A 14 4.25 -11.47 -16.96
C GLU A 14 4.52 -12.51 -15.86
N VAL A 15 5.53 -13.35 -16.05
CA VAL A 15 5.93 -14.41 -15.09
C VAL A 15 6.19 -13.84 -13.68
N SER A 16 6.55 -12.57 -13.60
CA SER A 16 6.72 -11.79 -12.36
C SER A 16 5.44 -11.64 -11.52
N ARG A 17 4.24 -11.67 -12.10
CA ARG A 17 2.97 -11.40 -11.38
C ARG A 17 2.43 -12.59 -10.59
N LEU A 18 2.89 -13.80 -10.89
CA LEU A 18 2.54 -15.02 -10.14
C LEU A 18 3.33 -15.18 -8.84
N SER A 19 4.30 -14.31 -8.61
CA SER A 19 5.24 -14.38 -7.49
C SER A 19 5.15 -13.10 -6.68
N ARG A 20 4.20 -13.05 -5.72
CA ARG A 20 4.31 -12.07 -4.62
C ARG A 20 5.52 -12.39 -3.72
N LEU A 21 6.03 -13.62 -3.79
CA LEU A 21 7.31 -14.09 -3.28
C LEU A 21 7.95 -15.01 -4.34
N ASN A 22 9.23 -14.81 -4.68
CA ASN A 22 9.96 -15.63 -5.67
C ASN A 22 9.89 -17.15 -5.37
N SER A 23 9.71 -17.52 -4.10
CA SER A 23 9.46 -18.90 -3.67
C SER A 23 8.22 -19.56 -4.29
N ASP A 24 7.21 -18.77 -4.67
CA ASP A 24 5.93 -19.28 -5.17
C ASP A 24 6.02 -19.67 -6.65
N TRP A 25 6.95 -19.09 -7.43
CA TRP A 25 7.08 -19.37 -8.86
C TRP A 25 7.57 -20.79 -9.15
N HIS A 26 8.64 -21.23 -8.47
CA HIS A 26 9.12 -22.60 -8.60
C HIS A 26 8.05 -23.60 -8.15
N ARG A 27 7.24 -23.25 -7.14
CA ARG A 27 6.13 -24.09 -6.68
C ARG A 27 5.03 -24.19 -7.72
N VAL A 28 4.71 -23.11 -8.43
CA VAL A 28 3.75 -23.12 -9.54
C VAL A 28 4.24 -24.00 -10.69
N ILE A 29 5.52 -23.89 -11.08
CA ILE A 29 6.13 -24.75 -12.10
C ILE A 29 6.00 -26.23 -11.71
N GLU A 30 6.32 -26.59 -10.46
CA GLU A 30 6.19 -27.97 -9.96
C GLU A 30 4.76 -28.49 -10.00
N LEU A 31 3.79 -27.66 -9.58
CA LEU A 31 2.38 -28.04 -9.60
C LEU A 31 1.88 -28.22 -11.04
N CYS A 32 2.24 -27.33 -11.95
CA CYS A 32 1.90 -27.46 -13.36
C CYS A 32 2.52 -28.73 -13.98
N ALA A 33 3.75 -29.08 -13.60
CA ALA A 33 4.37 -30.35 -14.02
C ALA A 33 3.61 -31.57 -13.50
N LEU A 34 3.17 -31.55 -12.24
CA LEU A 34 2.45 -32.65 -11.61
C LEU A 34 1.05 -32.85 -12.20
N PHE A 35 0.33 -31.76 -12.49
CA PHE A 35 -1.06 -31.79 -12.96
C PHE A 35 -1.21 -31.71 -14.48
N ARG A 36 -0.10 -31.80 -15.24
CA ARG A 36 -0.06 -31.70 -16.72
C ARG A 36 -0.69 -30.41 -17.24
N THR A 37 -0.43 -29.33 -16.54
CA THR A 37 -0.91 -28.00 -16.91
C THR A 37 0.19 -27.28 -17.68
N HIS A 38 -0.12 -26.82 -18.89
CA HIS A 38 0.80 -25.98 -19.65
C HIS A 38 0.87 -24.56 -19.06
N ILE A 39 2.00 -23.89 -19.24
CA ILE A 39 2.10 -22.45 -18.95
C ILE A 39 2.27 -21.75 -20.29
N ALA A 40 1.58 -20.63 -20.50
CA ALA A 40 1.77 -19.84 -21.70
C ALA A 40 1.88 -18.35 -21.36
N ASP A 41 2.78 -17.67 -22.06
CA ASP A 41 2.94 -16.23 -22.03
C ASP A 41 2.95 -15.66 -23.47
N GLU A 42 3.34 -14.40 -23.62
CA GLU A 42 3.41 -13.73 -24.93
C GLU A 42 4.43 -14.38 -25.88
N ASP A 43 5.46 -15.05 -25.36
CA ASP A 43 6.53 -15.66 -26.15
C ASP A 43 6.21 -17.10 -26.57
N GLY A 44 5.29 -17.79 -25.88
CA GLY A 44 4.84 -19.11 -26.29
C GLY A 44 4.19 -19.97 -25.20
N ILE A 45 4.02 -21.26 -25.53
CA ILE A 45 3.45 -22.29 -24.67
C ILE A 45 4.55 -23.24 -24.23
N TYR A 46 4.58 -23.57 -22.94
CA TYR A 46 5.62 -24.34 -22.27
C TYR A 46 5.04 -25.61 -21.62
N ASP A 47 5.66 -26.76 -21.88
CA ASP A 47 5.37 -28.02 -21.19
C ASP A 47 6.36 -28.24 -20.05
N GLN A 48 5.90 -28.20 -18.80
CA GLN A 48 6.77 -28.36 -17.63
C GLN A 48 7.43 -29.74 -17.52
N ARG A 49 6.96 -30.73 -18.28
CA ARG A 49 7.57 -32.07 -18.34
C ARG A 49 8.75 -32.10 -19.30
N ASN A 50 8.86 -31.11 -20.20
CA ASN A 50 10.03 -30.91 -21.03
C ASN A 50 11.12 -30.22 -20.20
N PRO A 51 12.30 -30.85 -19.98
CA PRO A 51 13.38 -30.25 -19.23
C PRO A 51 13.84 -28.89 -19.78
N SER A 52 13.79 -28.69 -21.10
CA SER A 52 14.19 -27.44 -21.75
C SER A 52 13.24 -26.30 -21.41
N ASP A 53 11.92 -26.53 -21.51
CA ASP A 53 10.89 -25.53 -21.19
C ASP A 53 10.92 -25.19 -19.71
N ARG A 54 11.13 -26.19 -18.85
CA ARG A 54 11.25 -26.00 -17.41
C ARG A 54 12.48 -25.17 -17.04
N LEU A 55 13.63 -25.44 -17.67
CA LEU A 55 14.85 -24.65 -17.46
C LEU A 55 14.63 -23.20 -17.92
N LEU A 56 14.07 -23.02 -19.12
CA LEU A 56 13.77 -21.70 -19.68
C LEU A 56 12.87 -20.89 -18.74
N LEU A 57 11.80 -21.48 -18.22
CA LEU A 57 10.90 -20.82 -17.27
C LEU A 57 11.55 -20.50 -15.93
N GLY A 58 12.49 -21.33 -15.46
CA GLY A 58 13.30 -21.03 -14.29
C GLY A 58 14.23 -19.82 -14.50
N VAL A 59 14.85 -19.73 -15.67
CA VAL A 59 15.71 -18.59 -16.05
C VAL A 59 14.87 -17.32 -16.22
N LYS A 60 13.73 -17.39 -16.94
CA LYS A 60 12.81 -16.24 -17.10
C LYS A 60 12.36 -15.72 -15.73
N GLY A 61 11.93 -16.60 -14.83
CA GLY A 61 11.53 -16.21 -13.47
C GLY A 61 12.66 -15.52 -12.68
N SER A 62 13.88 -16.04 -12.76
CA SER A 62 15.04 -15.44 -12.10
C SER A 62 15.40 -14.07 -12.67
N LEU A 63 15.36 -13.91 -13.99
CA LEU A 63 15.66 -12.65 -14.67
C LEU A 63 14.66 -11.57 -14.28
N PHE A 64 13.36 -11.86 -14.30
CA PHE A 64 12.33 -10.91 -13.87
C PHE A 64 12.49 -10.48 -12.41
N ALA A 65 12.86 -11.41 -11.53
CA ALA A 65 13.12 -11.06 -10.13
C ALA A 65 14.30 -10.09 -9.98
N ALA A 66 15.35 -10.27 -10.79
CA ALA A 66 16.51 -9.37 -10.82
C ALA A 66 16.15 -7.99 -11.39
N GLU A 67 15.39 -7.93 -12.49
CA GLU A 67 14.90 -6.67 -13.07
C GLU A 67 14.04 -5.90 -12.08
N LEU A 68 13.11 -6.58 -11.40
CA LEU A 68 12.28 -5.97 -10.36
C LEU A 68 13.13 -5.41 -9.22
N HIS A 69 14.19 -6.12 -8.81
CA HIS A 69 15.10 -5.65 -7.77
C HIS A 69 15.80 -4.34 -8.19
N VAL A 70 16.29 -4.26 -9.43
CA VAL A 70 16.92 -3.04 -9.97
C VAL A 70 15.92 -1.89 -10.07
N LEU A 71 14.72 -2.14 -10.59
CA LEU A 71 13.66 -1.14 -10.67
C LEU A 71 13.27 -0.61 -9.30
N GLN A 72 13.12 -1.49 -8.31
CA GLN A 72 12.84 -1.09 -6.92
C GLN A 72 13.97 -0.22 -6.36
N ALA A 73 15.23 -0.62 -6.56
CA ALA A 73 16.37 0.16 -6.10
C ALA A 73 16.39 1.57 -6.71
N TRP A 74 16.08 1.70 -8.00
CA TRP A 74 15.97 3.00 -8.68
C TRP A 74 14.81 3.84 -8.15
N ILE A 75 13.63 3.25 -7.95
CA ILE A 75 12.48 3.94 -7.37
C ILE A 75 12.83 4.47 -5.98
N TRP A 76 13.47 3.66 -5.13
CA TRP A 76 13.91 4.08 -3.80
C TRP A 76 14.96 5.19 -3.85
N GLY A 77 15.96 5.09 -4.73
CA GLY A 77 16.96 6.14 -4.91
C GLY A 77 16.35 7.47 -5.37
N ALA A 78 15.45 7.43 -6.37
CA ALA A 78 14.76 8.61 -6.87
C ALA A 78 13.87 9.26 -5.79
N LEU A 79 13.21 8.43 -4.99
CA LEU A 79 12.34 8.84 -3.89
C LEU A 79 13.12 9.52 -2.77
N LEU A 80 14.26 8.94 -2.36
CA LEU A 80 15.15 9.52 -1.36
C LEU A 80 15.75 10.85 -1.85
N SER A 81 16.23 10.88 -3.10
CA SER A 81 16.79 12.09 -3.71
C SER A 81 15.77 13.25 -3.76
N LYS A 82 14.49 12.95 -4.02
CA LYS A 82 13.40 13.94 -3.92
C LYS A 82 13.13 14.37 -2.48
N ALA A 83 13.25 13.46 -1.51
CA ALA A 83 13.05 13.78 -0.10
C ALA A 83 14.17 14.70 0.43
N GLU A 84 15.42 14.43 0.08
CA GLU A 84 16.59 15.23 0.46
C GLU A 84 16.50 16.66 -0.07
N ARG A 85 15.99 16.85 -1.29
CA ARG A 85 15.71 18.19 -1.86
C ARG A 85 14.43 18.83 -1.34
N GLY A 86 13.67 18.17 -0.46
CA GLY A 86 12.37 18.65 0.02
C GLY A 86 11.25 18.68 -1.03
N GLU A 87 11.51 18.14 -2.22
CA GLU A 87 10.58 18.10 -3.36
C GLU A 87 9.59 16.94 -3.28
N LEU A 88 9.77 16.03 -2.32
CA LEU A 88 8.94 14.86 -2.22
C LEU A 88 7.51 15.22 -1.80
N THR A 89 6.61 15.12 -2.78
CA THR A 89 5.18 15.34 -2.57
C THR A 89 4.57 14.13 -1.88
N VAL A 90 4.47 14.20 -0.55
CA VAL A 90 3.71 13.23 0.24
C VAL A 90 2.24 13.61 0.30
N ALA A 91 1.39 12.58 0.44
CA ALA A 91 -0.02 12.78 0.75
C ALA A 91 -0.18 13.56 2.05
N LEU A 92 -0.89 14.69 1.97
CA LEU A 92 -1.14 15.54 3.13
C LEU A 92 -2.19 14.89 4.04
N PRO A 93 -2.06 15.04 5.38
CA PRO A 93 -3.16 14.68 6.25
C PRO A 93 -4.36 15.59 6.06
N VAL A 94 -5.52 15.13 6.54
CA VAL A 94 -6.74 15.95 6.61
C VAL A 94 -6.46 17.27 7.34
N GLY A 95 -7.08 18.36 6.89
CA GLY A 95 -6.81 19.70 7.43
C GLY A 95 -5.63 20.44 6.80
N TYR A 96 -4.95 19.82 5.82
CA TYR A 96 -3.97 20.49 4.97
C TYR A 96 -4.31 20.30 3.49
N ARG A 97 -4.07 21.34 2.71
CA ARG A 97 -4.22 21.34 1.26
C ARG A 97 -2.95 21.87 0.60
N ARG A 98 -2.62 21.32 -0.57
CA ARG A 98 -1.54 21.84 -1.41
C ARG A 98 -2.15 22.82 -2.41
N ARG A 99 -1.63 24.05 -2.45
CA ARG A 99 -2.02 25.03 -3.49
C ARG A 99 -1.41 24.65 -4.84
N PRO A 100 -1.90 25.21 -5.96
CA PRO A 100 -1.27 25.04 -7.27
C PRO A 100 0.21 25.43 -7.29
N GLU A 101 0.60 26.41 -6.47
CA GLU A 101 1.99 26.86 -6.30
C GLU A 101 2.87 25.87 -5.51
N GLY A 102 2.33 24.74 -5.06
CA GLY A 102 3.05 23.69 -4.33
C GLY A 102 3.13 23.90 -2.81
N ALA A 103 2.78 25.08 -2.32
CA ALA A 103 2.76 25.42 -0.89
C ALA A 103 1.71 24.60 -0.12
N VAL A 104 2.10 24.09 1.05
CA VAL A 104 1.20 23.39 1.97
C VAL A 104 0.57 24.42 2.90
N VAL A 105 -0.76 24.48 2.91
CA VAL A 105 -1.53 25.40 3.74
C VAL A 105 -2.60 24.64 4.52
N HIS A 106 -3.08 25.24 5.61
CA HIS A 106 -4.25 24.72 6.32
C HIS A 106 -5.47 24.73 5.41
N ASP A 107 -6.35 23.74 5.59
CA ASP A 107 -7.61 23.71 4.85
C ASP A 107 -8.46 24.94 5.21
N PRO A 108 -9.00 25.67 4.22
CA PRO A 108 -9.83 26.84 4.47
C PRO A 108 -11.14 26.51 5.20
N ASP A 109 -11.58 25.25 5.20
CA ASP A 109 -12.76 24.82 5.93
C ASP A 109 -12.54 24.86 7.45
N ASP A 110 -13.21 25.82 8.10
CA ASP A 110 -13.20 26.03 9.54
C ASP A 110 -13.67 24.78 10.30
N ALA A 111 -14.66 24.05 9.78
CA ALA A 111 -15.17 22.84 10.42
C ALA A 111 -14.09 21.75 10.47
N VAL A 112 -13.31 21.60 9.40
CA VAL A 112 -12.20 20.64 9.36
C VAL A 112 -11.14 21.02 10.38
N ARG A 113 -10.76 22.31 10.46
CA ARG A 113 -9.76 22.79 11.43
C ARG A 113 -10.24 22.61 12.87
N LEU A 114 -11.50 22.92 13.14
CA LEU A 114 -12.12 22.73 14.45
C LEU A 114 -12.15 21.25 14.84
N ALA A 115 -12.59 20.36 13.95
CA ALA A 115 -12.63 18.93 14.22
C ALA A 115 -11.24 18.36 14.59
N ILE A 116 -10.20 18.78 13.88
CA ILE A 116 -8.82 18.39 14.18
C ILE A 116 -8.34 19.00 15.50
N GLY A 117 -8.61 20.30 15.72
CA GLY A 117 -8.28 20.98 16.97
C GLY A 117 -8.91 20.30 18.19
N SER A 118 -10.20 19.92 18.10
CA SER A 118 -10.92 19.21 19.13
C SER A 118 -10.31 17.84 19.45
N VAL A 119 -9.70 17.15 18.48
CA VAL A 119 -8.97 15.90 18.77
C VAL A 119 -7.79 16.18 19.70
N PHE A 120 -6.97 17.19 19.41
CA PHE A 120 -5.81 17.52 20.23
C PHE A 120 -6.22 18.08 21.60
N GLU A 121 -7.22 18.94 21.67
CA GLU A 121 -7.78 19.46 22.92
C GLU A 121 -8.30 18.32 23.82
N ARG A 122 -9.11 17.41 23.26
CA ARG A 122 -9.63 16.26 24.01
C ARG A 122 -8.54 15.27 24.36
N PHE A 123 -7.54 15.08 23.51
CA PHE A 123 -6.41 14.23 23.82
C PHE A 123 -5.56 14.79 24.96
N ALA A 124 -5.33 16.12 24.98
CA ALA A 124 -4.64 16.79 26.08
C ALA A 124 -5.40 16.65 27.41
N ALA A 125 -6.75 16.68 27.37
CA ALA A 125 -7.58 16.52 28.56
C ALA A 125 -7.72 15.06 29.03
N LEU A 126 -7.79 14.08 28.11
CA LEU A 126 -8.15 12.68 28.41
C LEU A 126 -6.95 11.70 28.36
N GLY A 127 -5.86 12.06 27.69
CA GLY A 127 -4.66 11.24 27.51
C GLY A 127 -4.83 9.96 26.67
N ASN A 128 -6.02 9.71 26.09
CA ASN A 128 -6.35 8.44 25.45
C ASN A 128 -7.16 8.61 24.16
N ALA A 129 -6.63 8.10 23.05
CA ALA A 129 -7.28 8.15 21.73
C ALA A 129 -8.65 7.45 21.69
N ARG A 130 -8.85 6.38 22.47
CA ARG A 130 -10.18 5.72 22.58
C ARG A 130 -11.18 6.59 23.32
N ALA A 131 -10.74 7.33 24.33
CA ALA A 131 -11.58 8.27 25.07
C ALA A 131 -11.99 9.45 24.18
N VAL A 132 -11.07 9.95 23.34
CA VAL A 132 -11.38 10.95 22.31
C VAL A 132 -12.41 10.42 21.32
N LEU A 133 -12.23 9.20 20.78
CA LEU A 133 -13.22 8.59 19.89
C LEU A 133 -14.61 8.52 20.54
N ARG A 134 -14.68 8.05 21.78
CA ARG A 134 -15.95 7.94 22.52
C ARG A 134 -16.61 9.31 22.68
N HIS A 135 -15.85 10.35 23.02
CA HIS A 135 -16.39 11.72 23.07
C HIS A 135 -17.06 12.13 21.76
N PHE A 136 -16.42 11.89 20.62
CA PHE A 136 -17.01 12.21 19.31
C PHE A 136 -18.31 11.41 19.05
N LEU A 137 -18.33 10.12 19.40
CA LEU A 137 -19.49 9.27 19.22
C LEU A 137 -20.66 9.67 20.14
N ASP A 138 -20.38 9.96 21.40
CA ASP A 138 -21.39 10.34 22.41
C ASP A 138 -22.07 11.68 22.05
N HIS A 139 -21.37 12.57 21.34
CA HIS A 139 -21.88 13.86 20.89
C HIS A 139 -22.36 13.85 19.42
N GLY A 140 -22.39 12.68 18.77
CA GLY A 140 -22.84 12.55 17.37
C GLY A 140 -21.97 13.31 16.36
N LEU A 141 -20.71 13.59 16.68
CA LEU A 141 -19.82 14.39 15.85
C LEU A 141 -19.24 13.55 14.72
N ALA A 142 -19.45 13.99 13.49
CA ALA A 142 -18.77 13.45 12.31
C ALA A 142 -17.29 13.90 12.28
N PHE A 143 -16.46 13.16 11.56
CA PHE A 143 -15.04 13.46 11.42
C PHE A 143 -14.62 13.52 9.94
N PRO A 144 -13.77 14.50 9.57
CA PRO A 144 -13.36 14.65 8.18
C PRO A 144 -12.36 13.55 7.79
N ARG A 145 -12.58 12.95 6.63
CA ARG A 145 -11.69 11.97 5.98
C ARG A 145 -11.29 12.50 4.62
N LEU A 146 -9.98 12.55 4.36
CA LEU A 146 -9.46 12.83 3.03
C LEU A 146 -9.52 11.54 2.18
N VAL A 147 -10.18 11.62 1.03
CA VAL A 147 -10.27 10.51 0.07
C VAL A 147 -8.90 10.29 -0.57
N GLY A 148 -8.34 9.10 -0.37
CA GLY A 148 -6.99 8.74 -0.78
C GLY A 148 -6.90 7.86 -2.03
N SER A 149 -8.01 7.62 -2.72
CA SER A 149 -8.05 6.85 -3.98
C SER A 149 -9.37 7.08 -4.74
N GLY A 150 -9.35 6.88 -6.05
CA GLY A 150 -10.53 6.96 -6.91
C GLY A 150 -10.80 8.34 -7.51
N PRO A 151 -11.95 8.52 -8.19
CA PRO A 151 -12.32 9.75 -8.90
C PRO A 151 -12.39 10.97 -7.99
N GLU A 152 -12.76 10.76 -6.72
CA GLU A 152 -12.92 11.81 -5.70
C GLU A 152 -11.63 12.04 -4.88
N MET A 153 -10.47 11.58 -5.37
CA MET A 153 -9.17 11.76 -4.71
C MET A 153 -8.96 13.23 -4.30
N GLY A 154 -8.59 13.45 -3.04
CA GLY A 154 -8.34 14.79 -2.50
C GLY A 154 -9.58 15.52 -1.99
N ARG A 155 -10.79 14.94 -2.13
CA ARG A 155 -12.00 15.46 -1.51
C ARG A 155 -12.07 15.09 -0.02
N ILE A 156 -12.66 15.98 0.78
CA ILE A 156 -12.99 15.73 2.19
C ILE A 156 -14.43 15.20 2.28
N VAL A 157 -14.61 14.07 2.96
CA VAL A 157 -15.90 13.46 3.26
C VAL A 157 -16.07 13.39 4.77
N TRP A 158 -17.27 13.68 5.26
CA TRP A 158 -17.60 13.63 6.68
C TRP A 158 -18.25 12.29 7.01
N GLU A 159 -17.63 11.52 7.89
CA GLU A 159 -18.06 10.16 8.21
C GLU A 159 -18.05 9.96 9.73
N ARG A 160 -18.72 8.90 10.19
CA ARG A 160 -18.65 8.48 11.59
C ARG A 160 -17.18 8.14 11.93
N PRO A 161 -16.59 8.73 12.97
CA PRO A 161 -15.19 8.49 13.30
C PRO A 161 -14.96 7.03 13.70
N ILE A 162 -13.81 6.50 13.29
CA ILE A 162 -13.27 5.23 13.75
C ILE A 162 -11.94 5.45 14.46
N TYR A 163 -11.52 4.49 15.30
CA TYR A 163 -10.28 4.58 16.07
C TYR A 163 -9.05 4.93 15.21
N ARG A 164 -8.93 4.32 14.03
CA ARG A 164 -7.82 4.56 13.10
C ARG A 164 -7.70 6.03 12.68
N MET A 165 -8.81 6.74 12.54
CA MET A 165 -8.81 8.16 12.14
C MET A 165 -8.23 9.03 13.25
N ILE A 166 -8.72 8.86 14.48
CA ILE A 166 -8.24 9.59 15.66
C ILE A 166 -6.77 9.29 15.95
N HIS A 167 -6.40 8.01 15.94
CA HIS A 167 -5.02 7.58 16.15
C HIS A 167 -4.07 8.19 15.11
N ARG A 168 -4.46 8.20 13.82
CA ARG A 168 -3.65 8.79 12.74
C ARG A 168 -3.49 10.31 12.90
N VAL A 169 -4.43 11.02 13.50
CA VAL A 169 -4.29 12.45 13.78
C VAL A 169 -3.23 12.66 14.86
N ILE A 170 -3.35 11.94 15.97
CA ILE A 170 -2.46 12.09 17.14
C ILE A 170 -1.02 11.68 16.81
N THR A 171 -0.80 10.62 16.03
CA THR A 171 0.55 10.12 15.73
C THR A 171 1.21 10.79 14.52
N ASN A 172 0.56 11.77 13.89
CA ASN A 172 1.08 12.38 12.69
C ASN A 172 1.91 13.65 12.99
N PRO A 173 3.25 13.61 12.85
CA PRO A 173 4.13 14.76 13.13
C PRO A 173 3.86 15.99 12.26
N ALA A 174 3.15 15.85 11.13
CA ALA A 174 2.80 17.00 10.31
C ALA A 174 1.93 18.03 11.06
N TYR A 175 1.12 17.59 12.03
CA TYR A 175 0.34 18.51 12.88
C TYR A 175 1.20 19.26 13.91
N ALA A 176 2.43 18.80 14.17
CA ALA A 176 3.43 19.49 14.98
C ALA A 176 4.39 20.33 14.12
N GLY A 177 4.08 20.56 12.84
CA GLY A 177 4.93 21.31 11.90
C GLY A 177 6.18 20.55 11.45
N SER A 178 6.35 19.29 11.83
CA SER A 178 7.51 18.47 11.46
C SER A 178 7.20 17.61 10.24
N PHE A 179 7.95 17.82 9.15
CA PHE A 179 7.88 16.97 7.97
C PHE A 179 8.71 15.70 8.20
N VAL A 180 8.05 14.54 8.31
CA VAL A 180 8.73 13.24 8.45
C VAL A 180 8.27 12.31 7.34
N TYR A 181 9.19 12.03 6.42
CA TYR A 181 9.07 11.00 5.40
C TYR A 181 9.42 9.62 6.00
N ASN A 182 8.85 8.52 5.48
CA ASN A 182 9.09 7.14 5.92
C ASN A 182 8.46 6.69 7.27
N ARG A 183 7.17 6.98 7.51
CA ARG A 183 6.49 6.66 8.78
C ARG A 183 5.95 5.24 8.95
N CYS A 184 5.88 4.43 7.90
CA CYS A 184 5.45 3.03 7.99
C CYS A 184 6.36 2.17 7.13
N ARG A 185 7.25 1.44 7.80
CA ARG A 185 7.95 0.30 7.23
C ARG A 185 7.17 -0.94 7.63
N GLU A 186 6.24 -1.39 6.81
CA GLU A 186 5.74 -2.76 6.93
C GLU A 186 6.87 -3.69 6.50
N VAL A 187 7.60 -4.21 7.48
CA VAL A 187 8.46 -5.37 7.25
C VAL A 187 7.54 -6.58 7.31
N VAL A 188 7.03 -7.00 6.14
CA VAL A 188 6.39 -8.30 6.02
C VAL A 188 7.50 -9.33 6.18
N ALA A 189 7.62 -9.91 7.37
CA ALA A 189 8.44 -11.10 7.57
C ALA A 189 7.83 -12.23 6.74
N VAL A 190 8.63 -12.82 5.87
CA VAL A 190 8.26 -14.00 5.08
C VAL A 190 7.84 -15.11 6.06
N GLY A 191 6.54 -15.44 6.11
CA GLY A 191 5.99 -16.53 6.93
C GLY A 191 4.94 -16.15 7.98
N ALA A 192 4.57 -14.87 8.15
CA ALA A 192 3.52 -14.50 9.10
C ALA A 192 2.10 -14.82 8.56
N ARG A 193 1.37 -15.67 9.29
CA ARG A 193 -0.04 -16.02 9.01
C ARG A 193 -0.91 -14.75 9.10
N PRO A 194 -1.78 -14.46 8.11
CA PRO A 194 -2.66 -13.30 8.19
C PRO A 194 -3.63 -13.45 9.38
N PRO A 195 -3.96 -12.35 10.09
CA PRO A 195 -4.95 -12.37 11.15
C PRO A 195 -6.33 -12.73 10.56
N ALA A 196 -7.08 -13.52 11.33
CA ALA A 196 -8.40 -14.04 10.99
C ALA A 196 -9.44 -12.94 10.72
#